data_AF-A0AA96QG51-F1
#
_entry.id   AF-A0AA96QG51-F1
#
_cell.length_a   1.000
_cell.length_b   1.000
_cell.length_c   1.000
_cell.angle_alpha   90.00
_cell.angle_beta   90.00
_cell.angle_gamma   90.00
#
_symmetry.space_group_name_H-M   'P 1'
#
loop_
_entity.id
_entity.type
_entity.pdbx_description
1 polymer ?
#
loop_
_entity_poly.entity_id
_entity_poly.type
_entity_poly.pdbx_seq_one_letter_code
_entity_poly.pdbx_strand_id
1 'polypeptide(L)'
;MNENVVASSGAPLFFPTPAAPVLAGPEEQVPSSDSGRGPSDIELDPAALQGMGETELRQQVLEMLTCLRRCTLQELTGGAMHTEATLAIDSMTAVWIISTVGKAFGRRLVRLSEVDRDSLRSVGGVARLIKQTTASVAGAA
;
A
#
# COMPACT_ATOMS: atom_id res chain seq x y z
N MET A 1 46.31 18.33 -54.00
CA MET A 1 45.44 17.57 -53.06
C MET A 1 44.10 18.23 -53.15
N ASN A 2 43.20 17.66 -53.95
CA ASN A 2 41.97 18.31 -54.39
C ASN A 2 40.78 17.53 -53.82
N GLU A 3 39.88 18.24 -53.16
CA GLU A 3 38.55 17.79 -52.81
C GLU A 3 37.76 17.48 -54.08
N ASN A 4 37.01 16.38 -54.08
CA ASN A 4 36.02 16.11 -55.11
C ASN A 4 34.73 15.63 -54.46
N VAL A 5 33.71 16.47 -54.55
CA VAL A 5 32.34 16.20 -54.15
C VAL A 5 31.63 15.62 -55.37
N VAL A 6 30.96 14.48 -55.26
CA VAL A 6 29.86 14.18 -56.18
C VAL A 6 28.74 13.46 -55.44
N ALA A 7 27.56 14.01 -55.66
CA ALA A 7 26.29 13.60 -55.11
C ALA A 7 25.68 12.43 -55.90
N SER A 8 24.61 11.90 -55.31
CA SER A 8 23.31 11.68 -55.96
C SER A 8 22.85 10.23 -56.18
N SER A 9 21.66 9.99 -55.61
CA SER A 9 20.52 9.23 -56.14
C SER A 9 20.58 7.70 -56.29
N GLY A 10 19.65 7.04 -55.58
CA GLY A 10 18.65 6.24 -56.31
C GLY A 10 18.29 4.85 -55.74
N ALA A 11 17.18 4.80 -55.02
CA ALA A 11 16.16 3.73 -55.05
C ALA A 11 16.42 2.40 -54.26
N PRO A 12 15.41 1.52 -54.06
CA PRO A 12 14.85 1.30 -52.71
C PRO A 12 14.64 -0.20 -52.33
N LEU A 13 14.06 -0.42 -51.14
CA LEU A 13 13.29 -1.61 -50.69
C LEU A 13 14.01 -2.93 -50.34
N PHE A 14 13.37 -3.63 -49.40
CA PHE A 14 13.58 -5.00 -48.89
C PHE A 14 14.57 -5.19 -47.74
N PHE A 15 14.16 -4.78 -46.54
CA PHE A 15 14.53 -5.54 -45.34
C PHE A 15 13.47 -6.62 -45.09
N PRO A 16 13.86 -7.89 -44.85
CA PRO A 16 12.91 -8.98 -44.65
C PRO A 16 12.19 -8.86 -43.30
N THR A 17 10.88 -9.02 -43.35
CA THR A 17 9.94 -9.13 -42.22
C THR A 17 10.27 -10.34 -41.34
N PRO A 18 10.40 -10.22 -40.01
CA PRO A 18 10.33 -11.39 -39.12
C PRO A 18 8.88 -11.88 -39.04
N ALA A 19 8.70 -13.16 -39.32
CA ALA A 19 7.42 -13.87 -39.31
C ALA A 19 6.71 -13.77 -37.95
N ALA A 20 5.39 -13.57 -38.00
CA ALA A 20 4.51 -13.68 -36.85
C ALA A 20 4.42 -15.15 -36.35
N PRO A 21 4.26 -15.37 -35.03
CA PRO A 21 4.01 -16.69 -34.47
C PRO A 21 2.52 -17.06 -34.57
N VAL A 22 2.21 -18.31 -34.94
CA VAL A 22 0.85 -18.88 -34.96
C VAL A 22 0.77 -20.08 -34.01
N LEU A 23 0.02 -19.85 -32.92
CA LEU A 23 -0.97 -20.71 -32.22
C LEU A 23 -0.64 -22.18 -31.87
N ALA A 24 -0.66 -22.51 -30.56
CA ALA A 24 -1.71 -23.30 -29.88
C ALA A 24 -1.28 -23.73 -28.45
N GLY A 25 -2.18 -23.59 -27.47
CA GLY A 25 -1.99 -23.79 -26.01
C GLY A 25 -1.66 -25.23 -25.53
N PRO A 26 -1.60 -25.47 -24.20
CA PRO A 26 -2.70 -25.17 -23.28
C PRO A 26 -2.39 -24.07 -22.25
N GLU A 27 -3.47 -23.43 -21.82
CA GLU A 27 -3.52 -22.34 -20.85
C GLU A 27 -2.99 -22.78 -19.49
N GLU A 28 -1.74 -22.44 -19.21
CA GLU A 28 -1.23 -22.40 -17.84
C GLU A 28 -1.75 -21.11 -17.18
N GLN A 29 -2.71 -21.29 -16.28
CA GLN A 29 -3.31 -20.25 -15.45
C GLN A 29 -2.24 -19.40 -14.75
N VAL A 30 -2.28 -18.09 -15.01
CA VAL A 30 -2.10 -16.93 -14.10
C VAL A 30 -1.45 -17.20 -12.73
N PRO A 31 -0.49 -16.34 -12.30
CA PRO A 31 -0.88 -14.96 -12.05
C PRO A 31 0.09 -13.92 -12.63
N SER A 32 -0.27 -13.37 -13.78
CA SER A 32 -0.08 -11.95 -14.05
C SER A 32 -1.00 -11.15 -13.11
N SER A 33 -0.51 -10.86 -11.90
CA SER A 33 -0.90 -9.71 -11.06
C SER A 33 -0.09 -9.71 -9.76
N ASP A 34 1.23 -9.56 -9.85
CA ASP A 34 1.92 -8.70 -8.86
C ASP A 34 1.82 -7.25 -9.38
N SER A 35 0.58 -6.86 -9.73
CA SER A 35 0.25 -5.46 -9.95
C SER A 35 0.38 -4.85 -8.58
N GLY A 36 1.49 -4.13 -8.38
CA GLY A 36 1.90 -3.53 -7.12
C GLY A 36 0.70 -3.06 -6.33
N ARG A 37 0.26 -3.92 -5.40
CA ARG A 37 -0.84 -3.64 -4.48
C ARG A 37 -0.35 -2.48 -3.65
N GLY A 38 -0.73 -1.30 -4.10
CA GLY A 38 -0.31 -0.08 -3.47
C GLY A 38 -0.92 -0.04 -2.08
N PRO A 39 -0.38 0.78 -1.17
CA PRO A 39 -1.06 1.09 0.08
C PRO A 39 -2.55 1.49 -0.12
N SER A 40 -2.90 1.99 -1.31
CA SER A 40 -4.27 2.37 -1.68
C SER A 40 -5.24 1.22 -1.97
N ASP A 41 -4.77 -0.02 -2.20
CA ASP A 41 -5.59 -1.21 -2.51
C ASP A 41 -5.86 -2.10 -1.29
N ILE A 42 -5.63 -1.57 -0.09
CA ILE A 42 -6.05 -2.24 1.14
C ILE A 42 -7.56 -2.06 1.26
N GLU A 43 -8.28 -3.08 0.84
CA GLU A 43 -9.72 -3.18 1.00
C GLU A 43 -10.01 -3.48 2.48
N LEU A 44 -10.50 -2.45 3.18
CA LEU A 44 -10.88 -2.55 4.59
C LEU A 44 -12.40 -2.54 4.66
N ASP A 45 -12.97 -3.55 5.32
CA ASP A 45 -14.39 -3.56 5.63
C ASP A 45 -14.66 -2.76 6.92
N PRO A 46 -15.38 -1.62 6.86
CA PRO A 46 -15.69 -0.82 8.04
C PRO A 46 -16.53 -1.57 9.08
N ALA A 47 -17.39 -2.51 8.67
CA ALA A 47 -18.19 -3.29 9.59
C ALA A 47 -17.33 -4.29 10.37
N ALA A 48 -16.40 -4.96 9.68
CA ALA A 48 -15.40 -5.82 10.33
C ALA A 48 -14.54 -5.03 11.34
N LEU A 49 -14.06 -3.84 10.96
CA LEU A 49 -13.24 -2.98 11.83
C LEU A 49 -13.98 -2.49 13.07
N GLN A 50 -15.31 -2.35 13.03
CA GLN A 50 -16.13 -2.01 14.20
C GLN A 50 -16.28 -3.19 15.17
N GLY A 51 -16.34 -4.42 14.67
CA GLY A 51 -16.43 -5.63 15.47
C GLY A 51 -15.09 -6.09 16.07
N MET A 52 -13.97 -5.58 15.55
CA MET A 52 -12.63 -5.96 16.00
C MET A 52 -12.30 -5.43 17.40
N GLY A 53 -11.70 -6.32 18.20
CA GLY A 53 -11.07 -5.94 19.46
C GLY A 53 -9.75 -5.20 19.24
N GLU A 54 -9.12 -4.78 20.35
CA GLU A 54 -7.87 -4.01 20.28
C GLU A 54 -6.72 -4.85 19.74
N THR A 55 -6.69 -6.15 20.03
CA THR A 55 -5.64 -7.07 19.57
C THR A 55 -5.74 -7.29 18.07
N GLU A 56 -6.96 -7.50 17.56
CA GLU A 56 -7.26 -7.67 16.14
C GLU A 56 -6.93 -6.39 15.37
N LEU A 57 -7.28 -5.22 15.90
CA LEU A 57 -6.90 -3.93 15.30
C LEU A 57 -5.39 -3.72 15.25
N ARG A 58 -4.63 -4.14 16.29
CA ARG A 58 -3.16 -4.08 16.24
C ARG A 58 -2.60 -4.97 15.14
N GLN A 59 -3.14 -6.18 14.99
CA GLN A 59 -2.74 -7.08 13.92
C GLN A 59 -3.05 -6.49 12.54
N GLN A 60 -4.25 -5.93 12.37
CA GLN A 60 -4.63 -5.26 11.13
C GLN A 60 -3.70 -4.08 10.81
N VAL A 61 -3.31 -3.29 11.81
CA VAL A 61 -2.34 -2.21 11.63
C VAL A 61 -0.96 -2.75 11.23
N LEU A 62 -0.51 -3.87 11.81
CA LEU A 62 0.74 -4.53 11.39
C LEU A 62 0.67 -5.03 9.95
N GLU A 63 -0.46 -5.59 9.51
CA GLU A 63 -0.67 -5.99 8.12
C GLU A 63 -0.67 -4.79 7.16
N MET A 64 -1.26 -3.66 7.58
CA MET A 64 -1.16 -2.43 6.79
C MET A 64 0.30 -1.93 6.70
N LEU A 65 1.10 -2.12 7.76
CA LEU A 65 2.52 -1.77 7.76
C LEU A 65 3.36 -2.67 6.86
N THR A 66 3.11 -3.98 6.86
CA THR A 66 3.79 -4.93 5.95
C THR A 66 3.48 -4.58 4.50
N CYS A 67 2.22 -4.27 4.19
CA CYS A 67 1.81 -3.80 2.85
C CYS A 67 2.50 -2.48 2.47
N LEU A 68 2.54 -1.50 3.39
CA LEU A 68 3.14 -0.19 3.11
C LEU A 68 4.66 -0.30 2.88
N ARG A 69 5.37 -1.06 3.72
CA ARG A 69 6.83 -1.20 3.67
C ARG A 69 7.30 -2.30 2.72
N ARG A 70 6.37 -3.07 2.13
CA ARG A 70 6.63 -4.24 1.28
C ARG A 70 7.60 -5.22 1.95
N CYS A 71 7.40 -5.43 3.25
CA CYS A 71 8.23 -6.31 4.07
C CYS A 71 7.36 -7.31 4.82
N THR A 72 7.98 -8.36 5.33
CA THR A 72 7.32 -9.41 6.11
C THR A 72 7.10 -8.98 7.55
N LEU A 73 6.14 -9.63 8.23
CA LEU A 73 5.86 -9.36 9.64
C LEU A 73 7.07 -9.65 10.55
N GLN A 74 7.94 -10.58 10.13
CA GLN A 74 9.18 -10.93 10.83
C GLN A 74 10.25 -9.83 10.74
N GLU A 75 10.32 -9.11 9.61
CA GLU A 75 11.22 -7.96 9.47
C GLU A 75 10.73 -6.77 10.29
N LEU A 76 9.42 -6.63 10.45
CA LEU A 76 8.80 -5.59 11.29
C LEU A 76 9.02 -5.83 12.78
N THR A 77 8.98 -7.07 13.27
CA THR A 77 9.23 -7.37 14.69
C THR A 77 10.67 -7.13 15.13
N GLY A 78 11.62 -7.02 14.19
CA GLY A 78 12.98 -6.54 14.45
C GLY A 78 13.10 -5.02 14.59
N GLY A 79 12.01 -4.27 14.39
CA GLY A 79 11.99 -2.82 14.49
C GLY A 79 12.06 -2.29 15.93
N ALA A 80 12.26 -0.97 16.06
CA ALA A 80 12.31 -0.31 17.36
C ALA A 80 10.97 -0.50 18.10
N MET A 81 11.03 -0.94 19.36
CA MET A 81 9.87 -1.01 20.22
C MET A 81 9.60 0.34 20.88
N HIS A 82 8.33 0.70 20.96
CA HIS A 82 7.85 1.82 21.76
C HIS A 82 7.77 1.43 23.23
N THR A 83 7.72 2.42 24.13
CA THR A 83 7.64 2.25 25.60
C THR A 83 6.44 1.41 26.07
N GLU A 84 5.44 1.24 25.21
CA GLU A 84 4.25 0.42 25.46
C GLU A 84 4.41 -1.06 25.06
N ALA A 85 5.65 -1.52 24.79
CA ALA A 85 5.95 -2.86 24.27
C ALA A 85 5.26 -3.19 22.93
N THR A 86 4.88 -2.16 22.17
CA THR A 86 4.36 -2.29 20.79
C THR A 86 5.34 -1.67 19.82
N LEU A 87 5.25 -2.05 18.54
CA LEU A 87 6.16 -1.55 17.51
C LEU A 87 6.07 -0.01 17.40
N ALA A 88 7.22 0.66 17.43
CA ALA A 88 7.29 2.09 17.17
C ALA A 88 7.11 2.37 15.68
N ILE A 89 6.28 3.35 15.37
CA ILE A 89 6.00 3.79 14.00
C ILE A 89 6.25 5.29 13.88
N ASP A 90 6.63 5.71 12.69
CA ASP A 90 6.73 7.13 12.37
C ASP A 90 5.33 7.75 12.27
N SER A 91 5.22 9.02 12.66
CA SER A 91 3.93 9.72 12.70
C SER A 91 3.27 9.84 11.31
N MET A 92 4.07 9.88 10.23
CA MET A 92 3.52 9.91 8.87
C MET A 92 2.84 8.60 8.51
N THR A 93 3.44 7.48 8.89
CA THR A 93 2.86 6.14 8.74
C THR A 93 1.58 6.00 9.57
N ALA A 94 1.57 6.49 10.82
CA ALA A 94 0.36 6.52 11.63
C ALA A 94 -0.77 7.34 10.99
N VAL A 95 -0.45 8.52 10.46
CA VAL A 95 -1.40 9.37 9.74
C VAL A 95 -1.92 8.68 8.48
N TRP A 96 -1.05 7.99 7.75
CA TRP A 96 -1.44 7.22 6.57
C TRP A 96 -2.41 6.09 6.95
N ILE A 97 -2.12 5.30 7.99
CA ILE A 97 -3.01 4.24 8.50
C ILE A 97 -4.39 4.84 8.84
N ILE A 98 -4.42 5.88 9.66
CA ILE A 98 -5.67 6.54 10.08
C ILE A 98 -6.45 7.07 8.88
N SER A 99 -5.76 7.61 7.87
CA SER A 99 -6.39 8.11 6.65
C SER A 99 -6.98 6.98 5.81
N THR A 100 -6.28 5.85 5.70
CA THR A 100 -6.74 4.66 4.97
C THR A 100 -7.95 4.04 5.65
N VAL A 101 -7.91 3.85 6.97
CA VAL A 101 -9.07 3.38 7.74
C VAL A 101 -10.22 4.39 7.61
N GLY A 102 -9.95 5.71 7.65
CA GLY A 102 -10.99 6.73 7.49
C GLY A 102 -11.67 6.69 6.12
N LYS A 103 -10.90 6.49 5.05
CA LYS A 103 -11.44 6.27 3.70
C LYS A 103 -12.38 5.08 3.66
N ALA A 104 -12.06 3.98 4.34
CA ALA A 104 -12.93 2.80 4.43
C ALA A 104 -14.28 3.12 5.12
N PHE A 105 -14.27 4.01 6.11
CA PHE A 105 -15.49 4.54 6.73
C PHE A 105 -16.15 5.70 5.95
N GLY A 106 -15.60 6.09 4.80
CA GLY A 106 -16.11 7.21 4.00
C GLY A 106 -15.96 8.59 4.66
N ARG A 107 -15.09 8.76 5.66
CA ARG A 107 -14.96 10.01 6.42
C ARG A 107 -13.61 10.18 7.11
N ARG A 108 -13.42 11.33 7.76
CA ARG A 108 -12.27 11.55 8.65
C ARG A 108 -12.51 10.87 9.99
N LEU A 109 -11.67 9.89 10.37
CA LEU A 109 -11.75 9.21 11.66
C LEU A 109 -11.37 10.11 12.84
N VAL A 110 -10.34 10.93 12.67
CA VAL A 110 -9.74 11.68 13.78
C VAL A 110 -9.28 13.06 13.34
N ARG A 111 -9.43 14.04 14.23
CA ARG A 111 -8.86 15.37 14.09
C ARG A 111 -7.46 15.35 14.71
N LEU A 112 -6.42 15.50 13.89
CA LEU A 112 -5.02 15.43 14.35
C LEU A 112 -4.68 16.47 15.43
N SER A 113 -5.45 17.54 15.56
CA SER A 113 -5.34 18.53 16.63
C SER A 113 -5.77 18.01 18.01
N GLU A 114 -6.60 16.97 18.04
CA GLU A 114 -7.18 16.36 19.24
C GLU A 114 -6.47 15.05 19.60
N VAL A 115 -5.51 14.61 18.77
CA VAL A 115 -4.78 13.36 18.97
C VAL A 115 -3.47 13.64 19.67
N ASP A 116 -3.24 12.92 20.76
CA ASP A 116 -1.96 12.93 21.45
C ASP A 116 -0.83 12.40 20.54
N ARG A 117 0.32 13.09 20.53
CA ARG A 117 1.42 12.77 19.61
C ARG A 117 2.07 11.44 19.93
N ASP A 118 2.12 11.03 21.19
CA ASP A 118 2.70 9.76 21.58
C ASP A 118 1.80 8.59 21.17
N SER A 119 0.49 8.80 21.10
CA SER A 119 -0.46 7.82 20.54
C SER A 119 -0.23 7.53 19.05
N LEU A 120 0.42 8.44 18.30
CA LEU A 120 0.78 8.24 16.88
C LEU A 120 2.18 7.64 16.69
N ARG A 121 2.90 7.33 17.78
CA ARG A 121 4.26 6.77 17.72
C ARG A 121 4.31 5.28 17.95
N SER A 122 3.19 4.65 18.26
CA SER A 122 3.11 3.21 18.51
C SER A 122 1.95 2.58 17.75
N VAL A 123 2.12 1.32 17.35
CA VAL A 123 1.02 0.51 16.78
C VAL A 123 -0.12 0.36 17.79
N GLY A 124 0.20 0.21 19.08
CA GLY A 124 -0.79 0.11 20.15
C GLY A 124 -1.65 1.36 20.26
N GLY A 125 -1.03 2.54 20.22
CA GLY A 125 -1.70 3.83 20.29
C GLY A 125 -2.63 4.06 19.10
N VAL A 126 -2.16 3.77 17.88
CA VAL A 126 -2.99 3.88 16.67
C VAL A 126 -4.18 2.92 16.69
N ALA A 127 -3.97 1.66 17.10
CA ALA A 127 -5.06 0.68 17.21
C ALA A 127 -6.11 1.10 18.24
N ARG A 128 -5.69 1.62 19.41
CA ARG A 128 -6.61 2.18 20.41
C ARG A 128 -7.39 3.37 19.86
N LEU A 129 -6.71 4.26 19.14
CA LEU A 129 -7.34 5.44 18.55
C LEU A 129 -8.40 5.06 17.51
N ILE A 130 -8.11 4.08 16.66
CA ILE A 130 -9.08 3.53 15.71
C ILE A 130 -10.28 2.96 16.48
N LYS A 131 -10.04 2.13 17.50
CA LYS A 131 -11.11 1.53 18.31
C LYS A 131 -12.01 2.58 18.96
N GLN A 132 -11.43 3.62 19.57
CA GLN A 132 -12.20 4.67 20.24
C GLN A 132 -13.06 5.46 19.24
N THR A 133 -12.50 5.77 18.08
CA THR A 133 -13.19 6.55 17.04
C THR A 133 -14.27 5.73 16.32
N THR A 134 -14.06 4.43 16.11
CA THR A 134 -15.09 3.55 15.53
C THR A 134 -16.20 3.22 16.53
N ALA A 135 -15.87 3.03 17.82
CA ALA A 135 -16.85 2.80 18.89
C ALA A 135 -17.72 4.03 19.19
N SER A 136 -17.12 5.23 19.20
CA SER A 136 -17.87 6.49 19.37
C SER A 136 -18.94 6.70 18.30
N VAL A 137 -18.80 6.03 17.15
CA VAL A 137 -19.71 6.18 16.02
C VAL A 137 -20.86 5.20 16.11
N ALA A 138 -20.63 4.00 16.63
CA ALA A 138 -21.69 3.05 16.89
C ALA A 138 -22.68 3.56 17.96
N GLY A 139 -22.23 4.40 18.90
CA GLY A 139 -23.07 4.98 19.95
C GLY A 139 -23.80 6.28 19.57
N ALA A 140 -23.58 6.82 18.37
CA ALA A 140 -24.19 8.08 17.91
C ALA A 140 -25.31 7.88 16.87
N ALA A 141 -25.75 6.63 16.66
CA ALA A 141 -26.81 6.24 15.73
C ALA A 141 -28.11 5.88 16.46
#